data_AF-A0A812PJB2-F1
#
_entry.id   AF-A0A812PJB2-F1
#
_cell.length_a   1.000
_cell.length_b   1.000
_cell.length_c   1.000
_cell.angle_alpha   90.00
_cell.angle_beta   90.00
_cell.angle_gamma   90.00
#
_symmetry.space_group_name_H-M   'P 1'
#
loop_
_entity.id
_entity.type
_entity.pdbx_description
1 polymer ?
#
loop_
_entity_poly.entity_id
_entity_poly.type
_entity_poly.pdbx_seq_one_letter_code
_entity_poly.pdbx_strand_id
1 'polypeptide(L)'
;IVLDYPRPMLYHIGTRKMDTLEEVDVDIGVPKPRRWEIRSAAECQTLLDSFDGFSEGLVVRDAQYRRQKWKRREYLLMHSARFLVGAETPCYAWVARSSEPGTMDADRLCLNVWLRSESSEFAAYFPEAMRRYGCVRALLEEE
;
A
#
# COMPACT_ATOMS: atom_id res chain seq x y z
N ILE A 1 8.29 -0.24 4.93
CA ILE A 1 8.76 -1.62 4.71
C ILE A 1 8.32 -2.50 5.88
N VAL A 2 7.52 -3.52 5.59
CA VAL A 2 6.98 -4.47 6.60
C VAL A 2 7.54 -5.88 6.42
N LEU A 3 7.77 -6.29 5.17
CA LEU A 3 8.25 -7.63 4.84
C LEU A 3 9.66 -7.84 5.38
N ASP A 4 9.86 -9.03 5.97
CA ASP A 4 11.18 -9.50 6.37
C ASP A 4 11.84 -10.23 5.20
N TYR A 5 13.04 -9.80 4.86
CA TYR A 5 13.83 -10.40 3.78
C TYR A 5 15.02 -11.10 4.41
N PRO A 6 15.22 -12.41 4.15
CA PRO A 6 16.23 -13.20 4.86
C PRO A 6 17.67 -12.75 4.57
N ARG A 7 17.87 -11.96 3.50
CA ARG A 7 19.14 -11.37 3.12
C ARG A 7 18.93 -10.15 2.22
N PRO A 8 19.91 -9.24 2.11
CA PRO A 8 19.89 -8.19 1.10
C PRO A 8 19.77 -8.77 -0.31
N MET A 9 18.88 -8.21 -1.11
CA MET A 9 18.65 -8.61 -2.49
C MET A 9 18.47 -7.37 -3.36
N LEU A 10 18.91 -7.45 -4.61
CA LEU A 10 18.73 -6.39 -5.60
C LEU A 10 17.79 -6.88 -6.71
N TYR A 11 16.77 -6.09 -7.03
CA TYR A 11 15.84 -6.35 -8.11
C TYR A 11 15.77 -5.16 -9.08
N HIS A 12 15.76 -5.47 -10.38
CA HIS A 12 15.65 -4.48 -11.44
C HIS A 12 14.18 -4.17 -11.73
N ILE A 13 13.69 -3.05 -11.21
CA ILE A 13 12.28 -2.63 -11.36
C ILE A 13 12.00 -1.83 -12.64
N GLY A 14 13.04 -1.38 -13.34
CA GLY A 14 12.94 -0.63 -14.59
C GLY A 14 14.22 0.13 -14.92
N THR A 15 14.38 0.50 -16.18
CA THR A 15 15.43 1.41 -16.66
C THR A 15 14.76 2.61 -17.31
N ARG A 16 15.35 3.79 -17.12
CA ARG A 16 14.86 5.04 -17.68
C ARG A 16 16.01 5.83 -18.29
N LYS A 17 15.80 6.38 -19.49
CA LYS A 17 16.74 7.31 -20.11
C LYS A 17 16.75 8.61 -19.29
N MET A 18 17.93 9.12 -18.95
CA MET A 18 18.05 10.27 -18.03
C MET A 18 17.64 11.59 -18.67
N ASP A 19 17.75 11.71 -19.99
CA ASP A 19 17.42 12.89 -20.79
C ASP A 19 15.93 12.97 -21.12
N THR A 20 15.30 11.84 -21.50
CA THR A 20 13.88 11.83 -21.91
C THR A 20 12.92 11.35 -20.83
N LEU A 21 13.44 10.73 -19.77
CA LEU A 21 12.67 10.00 -18.77
C LEU A 21 11.81 8.86 -19.37
N GLU A 22 12.08 8.47 -20.61
CA GLU A 22 11.44 7.34 -21.26
C GLU A 22 11.94 6.03 -20.63
N GLU A 23 11.03 5.10 -20.38
CA GLU A 23 11.39 3.79 -19.89
C GLU A 23 11.82 2.86 -21.01
N VAL A 24 12.88 2.10 -20.73
CA VAL A 24 13.42 1.12 -21.65
C VAL A 24 13.51 -0.23 -20.95
N ASP A 25 13.14 -1.29 -21.65
CA ASP A 25 13.30 -2.65 -21.14
C ASP A 25 14.64 -3.21 -21.63
N VAL A 26 15.68 -2.99 -20.83
CA VAL A 26 17.04 -3.47 -21.09
C VAL A 26 17.37 -4.54 -20.05
N ASP A 27 18.13 -5.56 -20.45
CA ASP A 27 18.72 -6.50 -19.51
C ASP A 27 20.06 -5.95 -19.00
N ILE A 28 20.17 -5.82 -17.68
CA ILE A 28 21.38 -5.35 -16.99
C ILE A 28 22.02 -6.45 -16.14
N GLY A 29 21.59 -7.71 -16.29
CA GLY A 29 22.08 -8.85 -15.53
C GLY A 29 21.56 -8.93 -14.08
N VAL A 30 20.56 -8.11 -13.73
CA VAL A 30 19.93 -8.09 -12.39
C VAL A 30 18.53 -8.69 -12.51
N PRO A 31 18.11 -9.58 -11.57
CA PRO A 31 16.81 -10.23 -11.65
C PRO A 31 15.67 -9.22 -11.61
N LYS A 32 14.64 -9.47 -12.42
CA LYS A 32 13.43 -8.64 -12.49
C LYS A 32 12.33 -9.25 -11.60
N PRO A 33 11.41 -8.43 -11.05
CA PRO A 33 10.20 -8.94 -10.41
C PRO A 33 9.38 -9.80 -11.37
N ARG A 34 8.58 -10.72 -10.81
CA ARG A 34 7.58 -11.45 -11.58
C ARG A 34 6.61 -10.47 -12.25
N ARG A 35 6.18 -10.79 -13.46
CA ARG A 35 5.26 -9.99 -14.27
C ARG A 35 4.04 -10.82 -14.62
N TRP A 36 2.89 -10.17 -14.66
CA TRP A 36 1.62 -10.75 -15.07
C TRP A 36 0.94 -9.81 -16.04
N GLU A 37 0.22 -10.37 -17.00
CA GLU A 37 -0.68 -9.61 -17.86
C GLU A 37 -2.06 -9.54 -17.20
N ILE A 38 -2.59 -8.33 -17.10
CA ILE A 38 -3.86 -8.00 -16.45
C ILE A 38 -4.59 -7.00 -17.33
N ARG A 39 -5.92 -7.15 -17.45
CA ARG A 39 -6.74 -6.36 -18.37
C ARG A 39 -7.75 -5.47 -17.65
N SER A 40 -7.92 -5.64 -16.35
CA SER A 40 -8.88 -4.87 -15.55
C SER A 40 -8.44 -4.72 -14.10
N ALA A 41 -9.01 -3.74 -13.41
CA ALA A 41 -8.85 -3.56 -11.96
C ALA A 41 -9.36 -4.78 -11.18
N ALA A 42 -10.45 -5.42 -11.64
CA ALA A 42 -10.97 -6.64 -11.03
C ALA A 42 -9.97 -7.79 -11.11
N GLU A 43 -9.30 -7.97 -12.25
CA GLU A 43 -8.21 -8.94 -12.39
C GLU A 43 -7.01 -8.60 -11.50
N CYS A 44 -6.69 -7.32 -11.31
CA CYS A 44 -5.64 -6.90 -10.38
C CYS A 44 -5.96 -7.36 -8.95
N GLN A 45 -7.19 -7.15 -8.50
CA GLN A 45 -7.63 -7.53 -7.17
C GLN A 45 -7.61 -9.06 -7.01
N THR A 46 -8.16 -9.80 -7.96
CA THR A 46 -8.12 -11.27 -7.95
C THR A 46 -6.68 -11.82 -7.91
N LEU A 47 -5.76 -11.23 -8.68
CA LEU A 47 -4.35 -11.61 -8.67
C LEU A 47 -3.72 -11.32 -7.29
N LEU A 48 -3.97 -10.13 -6.74
CA LEU A 48 -3.48 -9.71 -5.43
C LEU A 48 -3.96 -10.65 -4.31
N ASP A 49 -5.23 -11.06 -4.36
CA ASP A 49 -5.85 -11.96 -3.39
C ASP A 49 -5.36 -13.41 -3.52
N SER A 50 -4.84 -13.80 -4.69
CA SER A 50 -4.27 -15.13 -4.93
C SER A 50 -2.83 -15.31 -4.43
N PHE A 51 -2.17 -14.26 -3.94
CA PHE A 51 -0.80 -14.36 -3.48
C PHE A 51 -0.71 -15.14 -2.17
N ASP A 52 0.00 -16.27 -2.21
CA ASP A 52 0.33 -17.05 -1.03
C ASP A 52 1.22 -16.25 -0.06
N GLY A 53 0.97 -16.43 1.23
CA GLY A 53 1.75 -15.78 2.29
C GLY A 53 1.52 -14.28 2.38
N PHE A 54 2.41 -13.60 3.10
CA PHE A 54 2.32 -12.15 3.32
C PHE A 54 3.15 -11.40 2.27
N SER A 55 2.52 -10.49 1.55
CA SER A 55 3.13 -9.70 0.48
C SER A 55 2.65 -8.24 0.53
N GLU A 56 3.45 -7.32 0.01
CA GLU A 56 3.08 -5.91 -0.05
C GLU A 56 1.99 -5.67 -1.09
N GLY A 57 2.21 -6.17 -2.32
CA GLY A 57 1.23 -6.13 -3.39
C GLY A 57 1.85 -6.00 -4.78
N LEU A 58 1.18 -5.27 -5.66
CA LEU A 58 1.47 -5.15 -7.09
C LEU A 58 1.80 -3.70 -7.47
N VAL A 59 2.62 -3.55 -8.51
CA VAL A 59 2.74 -2.31 -9.27
C VAL A 59 2.14 -2.56 -10.64
N VAL A 60 0.99 -1.93 -10.89
CA VAL A 60 0.29 -2.00 -12.17
C VAL A 60 0.79 -0.87 -13.04
N ARG A 61 1.09 -1.17 -14.30
CA ARG A 61 1.56 -0.21 -15.30
C ARG A 61 0.66 -0.26 -16.52
N ASP A 62 0.26 0.90 -17.03
CA ASP A 62 -0.46 0.99 -18.30
C ASP A 62 0.46 1.19 -19.52
N ALA A 63 -0.14 1.28 -20.71
CA ALA A 63 0.59 1.47 -21.96
C ALA A 63 1.35 2.81 -22.04
N GLN A 64 1.00 3.79 -21.22
CA GLN A 64 1.65 5.09 -21.12
C GLN A 64 2.67 5.15 -19.96
N TYR A 65 3.06 3.99 -19.40
CA TYR A 65 3.97 3.88 -18.27
C TYR A 65 3.50 4.56 -16.98
N ARG A 66 2.21 4.92 -16.89
CA ARG A 66 1.61 5.39 -15.64
C ARG A 66 1.49 4.19 -14.71
N ARG A 67 1.83 4.41 -13.44
CA ARG A 67 1.85 3.35 -12.43
C ARG A 67 0.83 3.59 -11.35
N GLN A 68 0.23 2.50 -10.90
CA GLN A 68 -0.57 2.46 -9.70
C GLN A 68 -0.06 1.33 -8.80
N LYS A 69 0.12 1.64 -7.52
CA LYS A 69 0.45 0.64 -6.50
C LYS A 69 -0.85 0.08 -5.96
N TRP A 70 -0.95 -1.24 -5.93
CA TRP A 70 -2.08 -1.98 -5.38
C TRP A 70 -1.54 -2.80 -4.22
N LYS A 71 -1.87 -2.42 -2.99
CA LYS A 71 -1.28 -3.02 -1.78
C LYS A 71 -2.28 -3.94 -1.10
N ARG A 72 -1.81 -5.00 -0.46
CA ARG A 72 -2.70 -5.82 0.36
C ARG A 72 -3.18 -5.02 1.56
N ARG A 73 -4.45 -5.21 1.92
CA ARG A 73 -5.05 -4.56 3.09
C ARG A 73 -4.22 -4.85 4.34
N GLU A 74 -3.85 -6.11 4.57
CA GLU A 74 -3.06 -6.51 5.74
C GLU A 74 -1.70 -5.80 5.79
N TYR A 75 -1.06 -5.61 4.64
CA TYR A 75 0.21 -4.87 4.55
C TYR A 75 0.04 -3.42 4.98
N LEU A 76 -0.99 -2.73 4.48
CA LEU A 76 -1.26 -1.34 4.83
C LEU A 76 -1.49 -1.18 6.34
N LEU A 77 -2.27 -2.08 6.94
CA LEU A 77 -2.55 -2.04 8.38
C LEU A 77 -1.26 -2.22 9.19
N MET A 78 -0.42 -3.19 8.83
CA MET A 78 0.86 -3.40 9.50
C MET A 78 1.86 -2.25 9.27
N HIS A 79 1.91 -1.72 8.05
CA HIS A 79 2.79 -0.60 7.72
C HIS A 79 2.46 0.62 8.58
N SER A 80 1.16 0.93 8.67
CA SER A 80 0.62 1.99 9.51
C SER A 80 0.89 1.73 11.00
N ALA A 81 0.68 0.50 11.45
CA ALA A 81 0.86 0.12 12.85
C ALA A 81 2.30 0.24 13.33
N ARG A 82 3.28 -0.04 12.46
CA ARG A 82 4.69 0.14 12.79
C ARG A 82 5.00 1.57 13.21
N PHE A 83 4.37 2.56 12.60
CA PHE A 83 4.59 3.96 12.94
C PHE A 83 3.77 4.43 14.14
N LEU A 84 2.79 3.65 14.61
CA LEU A 84 1.90 4.03 15.72
C LEU A 84 2.48 3.71 17.09
N VAL A 85 3.39 2.73 17.18
CA VAL A 85 3.87 2.25 18.48
C VAL A 85 5.15 2.97 18.93
N GLY A 86 5.82 3.75 18.07
CA GLY A 86 7.00 4.56 18.43
C GLY A 86 8.19 3.77 19.02
N ALA A 87 8.09 2.45 19.10
CA ALA A 87 9.04 1.56 19.76
C ALA A 87 9.80 0.74 18.72
N GLU A 88 11.03 0.34 19.07
CA GLU A 88 11.87 -0.55 18.26
C GLU A 88 11.18 -1.90 17.95
N THR A 89 10.16 -2.27 18.73
CA THR A 89 9.29 -3.43 18.54
C THR A 89 7.86 -3.00 18.24
N PRO A 90 7.43 -2.98 16.96
CA PRO A 90 6.06 -2.66 16.61
C PRO A 90 5.09 -3.72 17.16
N CYS A 91 4.11 -3.29 17.97
CA CYS A 91 3.04 -4.14 18.46
C CYS A 91 1.94 -4.25 17.39
N TYR A 92 1.82 -5.42 16.75
CA TYR A 92 0.78 -5.70 15.75
C TYR A 92 -0.47 -6.36 16.35
N ALA A 93 -0.47 -6.65 17.66
CA ALA A 93 -1.53 -7.38 18.33
C ALA A 93 -2.89 -6.65 18.26
N TRP A 94 -2.91 -5.36 18.00
CA TRP A 94 -4.15 -4.60 17.83
C TRP A 94 -4.68 -4.66 16.39
N VAL A 95 -3.82 -4.76 15.36
CA VAL A 95 -4.24 -4.99 13.96
C VAL A 95 -5.01 -6.30 13.85
N ALA A 96 -4.56 -7.35 14.54
CA ALA A 96 -5.25 -8.63 14.64
C ALA A 96 -6.62 -8.55 15.35
N ARG A 97 -6.87 -7.48 16.13
CA ARG A 97 -8.12 -7.25 16.86
C ARG A 97 -9.09 -6.33 16.11
N SER A 98 -8.63 -5.60 15.08
CA SER A 98 -9.42 -4.64 14.30
C SER A 98 -10.08 -5.25 13.05
N SER A 99 -10.57 -6.48 13.14
CA SER A 99 -11.16 -7.21 12.00
C SER A 99 -12.56 -6.74 11.60
N GLU A 100 -13.26 -5.98 12.45
CA GLU A 100 -14.61 -5.45 12.16
C GLU A 100 -14.61 -3.93 11.91
N PRO A 101 -15.03 -3.48 10.71
CA PRO A 101 -15.25 -2.06 10.42
C PRO A 101 -16.25 -1.42 11.39
N GLY A 102 -15.96 -0.20 11.88
CA GLY A 102 -16.86 0.57 12.74
C GLY A 102 -16.66 0.40 14.25
N THR A 103 -15.63 -0.35 14.67
CA THR A 103 -15.16 -0.36 16.07
C THR A 103 -14.18 0.79 16.32
N MET A 104 -14.15 1.33 17.55
CA MET A 104 -13.30 2.46 17.94
C MET A 104 -11.80 2.23 17.64
N ASP A 105 -11.35 0.98 17.69
CA ASP A 105 -9.97 0.59 17.39
C ASP A 105 -9.66 0.66 15.88
N ALA A 106 -10.62 0.30 15.02
CA ALA A 106 -10.50 0.50 13.58
C ALA A 106 -10.51 1.99 13.24
N ASP A 107 -11.45 2.78 13.76
CA ASP A 107 -11.51 4.23 13.51
C ASP A 107 -10.23 4.97 13.92
N ARG A 108 -9.61 4.58 15.04
CA ARG A 108 -8.34 5.17 15.50
C ARG A 108 -7.19 4.88 14.53
N LEU A 109 -7.14 3.69 13.94
CA LEU A 109 -6.17 3.36 12.89
C LEU A 109 -6.40 4.21 11.65
N CYS A 110 -7.63 4.20 11.16
CA CYS A 110 -8.03 4.92 9.95
C CYS A 110 -7.75 6.42 10.06
N LEU A 111 -8.05 7.04 11.21
CA LEU A 111 -7.74 8.45 11.50
C LEU A 111 -6.23 8.71 11.52
N ASN A 112 -5.44 7.81 12.11
CA ASN A 112 -3.98 7.95 12.16
C ASN A 112 -3.32 7.81 10.77
N VAL A 113 -3.81 6.91 9.93
CA VAL A 113 -3.33 6.76 8.54
C VAL A 113 -3.69 8.01 7.74
N TRP A 114 -4.91 8.51 7.92
CA TRP A 114 -5.39 9.72 7.26
C TRP A 114 -4.57 10.97 7.63
N LEU A 115 -4.23 11.14 8.92
CA LEU A 115 -3.42 12.27 9.41
C LEU A 115 -1.95 12.24 8.96
N ARG A 116 -1.45 11.12 8.42
CA ARG A 116 -0.04 10.93 8.04
C ARG A 116 0.21 10.93 6.52
N SER A 117 -0.68 11.56 5.77
CA SER A 117 -0.57 11.73 4.31
C SER A 117 -0.62 10.43 3.49
N GLU A 118 -1.12 9.33 4.06
CA GLU A 118 -1.43 8.07 3.36
C GLU A 118 -2.93 7.97 2.98
N SER A 119 -3.63 9.11 2.99
CA SER A 119 -5.08 9.19 2.80
C SER A 119 -5.58 8.63 1.46
N SER A 120 -4.78 8.72 0.40
CA SER A 120 -5.14 8.21 -0.93
C SER A 120 -5.14 6.68 -1.01
N GLU A 121 -4.19 6.01 -0.36
CA GLU A 121 -4.16 4.55 -0.26
C GLU A 121 -5.29 4.05 0.63
N PHE A 122 -5.56 4.75 1.74
CA PHE A 122 -6.61 4.38 2.67
C PHE A 122 -8.02 4.52 2.09
N ALA A 123 -8.29 5.60 1.34
CA ALA A 123 -9.57 5.83 0.67
C ALA A 123 -9.95 4.72 -0.31
N ALA A 124 -8.96 4.01 -0.88
CA ALA A 124 -9.20 2.90 -1.80
C ALA A 124 -9.76 1.65 -1.10
N TYR A 125 -9.40 1.41 0.17
CA TYR A 125 -9.79 0.21 0.92
C TYR A 125 -10.95 0.44 1.89
N PHE A 126 -11.14 1.68 2.35
CA PHE A 126 -12.14 2.05 3.34
C PHE A 126 -12.95 3.29 2.93
N PRO A 127 -13.59 3.29 1.75
CA PRO A 127 -14.33 4.43 1.23
C PRO A 127 -15.47 4.89 2.16
N GLU A 128 -16.03 3.98 2.96
CA GLU A 128 -17.06 4.27 3.96
C GLU A 128 -16.56 5.18 5.09
N ALA A 129 -15.28 5.05 5.47
CA ALA A 129 -14.67 5.82 6.53
C ALA A 129 -14.38 7.28 6.11
N MET A 130 -14.23 7.52 4.79
CA MET A 130 -13.93 8.85 4.24
C MET A 130 -15.00 9.90 4.53
N ARG A 131 -16.29 9.51 4.55
CA ARG A 131 -17.38 10.43 4.93
C ARG A 131 -17.19 10.94 6.37
N ARG A 132 -16.81 10.04 7.28
CA ARG A 132 -16.62 10.36 8.69
C ARG A 132 -15.41 11.29 8.90
N TYR A 133 -14.29 11.04 8.21
CA TYR A 133 -13.11 11.91 8.32
C TYR A 133 -13.28 13.24 7.59
N GLY A 134 -14.09 13.31 6.54
CA GLY A 134 -14.50 14.58 5.94
C GLY A 134 -15.16 15.52 6.96
N CYS A 135 -16.04 15.00 7.81
CA CYS A 135 -16.64 15.77 8.91
C CYS A 135 -15.60 16.24 9.93
N VAL A 136 -14.67 15.36 10.34
CA VAL A 136 -13.59 15.74 11.27
C VAL A 136 -12.70 16.84 10.68
N ARG A 137 -12.36 16.75 9.38
CA ARG A 137 -11.58 17.78 8.70
C ARG A 137 -12.28 19.13 8.72
N ALA A 138 -13.56 19.16 8.37
CA ALA A 138 -14.34 20.38 8.34
C ALA A 138 -14.38 21.05 9.73
N LEU A 139 -14.55 20.25 10.80
CA LEU A 139 -14.51 20.74 12.18
C LEU A 139 -13.14 21.31 12.58
N LEU A 140 -12.04 20.71 12.11
CA LEU A 140 -10.67 21.19 12.38
C LEU A 140 -10.28 22.43 11.55
N GLU A 141 -10.93 22.66 10.41
CA GLU A 141 -10.71 23.83 9.55
C GLU A 141 -11.58 25.03 9.98
N GLU A 142 -12.55 24.83 10.87
CA GLU A 142 -13.42 25.89 11.45
C GLU A 142 -12.82 26.54 12.72
N GLU A 143 -11.74 26.01 13.30
CA GLU A 143 -10.95 26.60 14.41
C GLU A 143 -9.73 27.39 13.92
#